data_AF-A0A6P0NHK4-F1
#
_entry.id   AF-A0A6P0NHK4-F1
#
_cell.length_a   1.000
_cell.length_b   1.000
_cell.length_c   1.000
_cell.angle_alpha   90.00
_cell.angle_beta   90.00
_cell.angle_gamma   90.00
#
_symmetry.space_group_name_H-M   'P 1'
#
loop_
_entity.id
_entity.type
_entity.pdbx_description
1 polymer ?
#
loop_
_entity_poly.entity_id
_entity_poly.type
_entity_poly.pdbx_seq_one_letter_code
_entity_poly.pdbx_strand_id
1 'polypeptide(L)'
;CIPPYKQAADGLDVETGVIDKAIAYCEKRRAMMIIDSPSGWKKKEDAKSGINNQVGSTSKNAAVFFPRLVMPNPLKENQIEVFAACGAVAGIFARTDATRGVWKAPAGLEAVLKGVIALSVPLTDPENGELNPLGINCLRNRPPAGKIVWGSRTRLGDDMLASEWKYIPVRRLALYLEETLYRNTKWAVFEPNDEPLWSQLRLSIGSFMQNLFKQGAFQGSSPKDAYFVKCDKETTTQYDIDRGIVNIMIGFAPLKPAEFVILKFQQIAGQS
;
A
#
# COMPACT_ATOMS: atom_id res chain seq x y z
N CYS A 1 -7.09 -9.82 1.44
CA CYS A 1 -6.55 -10.76 2.43
C CYS A 1 -7.33 -12.06 2.32
N ILE A 2 -6.76 -13.16 2.78
CA ILE A 2 -7.45 -14.45 2.86
C ILE A 2 -7.29 -14.91 4.31
N PRO A 3 -8.39 -15.03 5.08
CA PRO A 3 -8.32 -15.60 6.41
C PRO A 3 -7.69 -17.00 6.34
N PRO A 4 -6.69 -17.31 7.18
CA PRO A 4 -6.03 -18.60 7.14
C PRO A 4 -7.01 -19.72 7.50
N TYR A 5 -6.97 -20.82 6.75
CA TYR A 5 -7.91 -21.94 6.88
C TYR A 5 -7.21 -23.30 6.89
N LYS A 6 -5.98 -23.39 6.40
CA LYS A 6 -5.23 -24.64 6.34
C LYS A 6 -4.51 -24.87 7.66
N GLN A 7 -4.75 -26.02 8.29
CA GLN A 7 -3.96 -26.43 9.46
C GLN A 7 -2.51 -26.73 9.05
N ALA A 8 -1.57 -26.03 9.67
CA ALA A 8 -0.13 -26.27 9.63
C ALA A 8 0.36 -26.71 11.01
N ALA A 9 1.66 -27.00 11.13
CA ALA A 9 2.27 -27.45 12.39
C ALA A 9 2.13 -26.42 13.52
N ASP A 10 2.20 -25.13 13.19
CA ASP A 10 2.30 -24.03 14.15
C ASP A 10 1.07 -23.11 14.19
N GLY A 11 0.00 -23.47 13.47
CA GLY A 11 -1.24 -22.69 13.40
C GLY A 11 -1.96 -22.83 12.06
N LEU A 12 -2.84 -21.88 11.74
CA LEU A 12 -3.53 -21.82 10.46
C LEU A 12 -2.74 -20.98 9.44
N ASP A 13 -2.66 -21.45 8.19
CA ASP A 13 -2.01 -20.77 7.08
C ASP A 13 -2.86 -20.77 5.81
N VAL A 14 -2.33 -20.15 4.75
CA VAL A 14 -2.87 -20.16 3.39
C VAL A 14 -1.78 -20.69 2.47
N GLU A 15 -2.12 -21.58 1.54
CA GLU A 15 -1.15 -22.10 0.58
C GLU A 15 -0.60 -21.00 -0.35
N THR A 16 0.70 -21.06 -0.61
CA THR A 16 1.40 -20.10 -1.48
C THR A 16 0.76 -19.98 -2.87
N GLY A 17 0.36 -21.09 -3.48
CA GLY A 17 -0.32 -21.07 -4.78
C GLY A 17 -1.70 -20.39 -4.77
N VAL A 18 -2.38 -20.34 -3.62
CA VAL A 18 -3.62 -19.58 -3.44
C VAL A 18 -3.31 -18.09 -3.28
N ILE A 19 -2.25 -17.77 -2.53
CA ILE A 19 -1.74 -16.38 -2.42
C ILE A 19 -1.39 -15.84 -3.81
N ASP A 20 -0.68 -16.59 -4.66
CA ASP A 20 -0.32 -16.17 -6.03
C ASP A 20 -1.54 -15.87 -6.90
N LYS A 21 -2.54 -16.75 -6.88
CA LYS A 21 -3.81 -16.54 -7.61
C LYS A 21 -4.54 -15.29 -7.10
N ALA A 22 -4.51 -15.06 -5.79
CA ALA A 22 -5.12 -13.88 -5.18
C ALA A 22 -4.38 -12.59 -5.55
N ILE A 23 -3.04 -12.61 -5.59
CA ILE A 23 -2.22 -11.48 -6.06
C ILE A 23 -2.59 -11.14 -7.51
N ALA A 24 -2.61 -12.14 -8.40
CA ALA A 24 -2.98 -11.94 -9.81
C ALA A 24 -4.42 -11.40 -9.95
N TYR A 25 -5.34 -11.85 -9.11
CA TYR A 25 -6.70 -11.31 -9.04
C TYR A 25 -6.72 -9.85 -8.58
N CYS A 26 -5.94 -9.51 -7.54
CA CYS A 26 -5.80 -8.15 -7.04
C CYS A 26 -5.24 -7.20 -8.09
N GLU A 27 -4.27 -7.63 -8.91
CA GLU A 27 -3.78 -6.83 -10.03
C GLU A 27 -4.87 -6.53 -11.06
N LYS A 28 -5.63 -7.54 -11.48
CA LYS A 28 -6.72 -7.39 -12.45
C LYS A 28 -7.87 -6.51 -11.94
N ARG A 29 -8.14 -6.57 -10.63
CA ARG A 29 -9.26 -5.87 -9.98
C ARG A 29 -8.86 -4.56 -9.33
N ARG A 30 -7.63 -4.07 -9.57
CA ARG A 30 -7.09 -2.85 -8.94
C ARG A 30 -7.25 -2.85 -7.40
N ALA A 31 -7.00 -4.00 -6.79
CA ALA A 31 -7.03 -4.21 -5.36
C ALA A 31 -5.63 -4.47 -4.79
N MET A 32 -5.48 -4.36 -3.47
CA MET A 32 -4.25 -4.68 -2.76
C MET A 32 -4.43 -5.92 -1.88
N MET A 33 -3.52 -6.88 -2.04
CA MET A 33 -3.43 -8.07 -1.22
C MET A 33 -2.62 -7.79 0.05
N ILE A 34 -3.25 -8.01 1.19
CA ILE A 34 -2.60 -8.04 2.51
C ILE A 34 -2.31 -9.50 2.82
N ILE A 35 -1.02 -9.82 2.96
CA ILE A 35 -0.51 -11.17 3.18
C ILE A 35 -0.07 -11.28 4.64
N ASP A 36 -0.54 -12.32 5.31
CA ASP A 36 -0.07 -12.68 6.63
C ASP A 36 1.27 -13.41 6.56
N SER A 37 2.10 -13.19 7.57
CA SER A 37 3.23 -14.08 7.83
C SER A 37 2.75 -15.51 8.11
N PRO A 38 3.42 -16.54 7.56
CA PRO A 38 3.20 -17.94 7.93
C PRO A 38 3.25 -18.16 9.44
N SER A 39 2.45 -19.09 9.94
CA SER A 39 2.36 -19.43 11.37
C SER A 39 3.70 -19.93 11.95
N GLY A 40 4.51 -20.56 11.10
CA GLY A 40 5.87 -21.02 11.43
C GLY A 40 6.91 -19.91 11.57
N TRP A 41 6.61 -18.64 11.26
CA TRP A 41 7.54 -17.54 11.49
C TRP A 41 7.55 -17.13 12.96
N LYS A 42 8.47 -17.73 13.73
CA LYS A 42 8.59 -17.56 15.19
C LYS A 42 9.76 -16.67 15.60
N LYS A 43 10.65 -16.33 14.67
CA LYS A 43 11.78 -15.40 14.85
C LYS A 43 12.06 -14.65 13.54
N LYS A 44 12.90 -13.60 13.62
CA LYS A 44 13.26 -12.79 12.44
C LYS A 44 13.84 -13.61 11.29
N GLU A 45 14.63 -14.65 11.60
CA GLU A 45 15.32 -15.44 10.58
C GLU A 45 14.35 -16.26 9.72
N ASP A 46 13.22 -16.67 10.30
CA ASP A 46 12.17 -17.38 9.56
C ASP A 46 11.52 -16.42 8.54
N ALA A 47 11.28 -15.17 8.96
CA ALA A 47 10.75 -14.14 8.07
C ALA A 47 11.74 -13.79 6.95
N LYS A 48 13.01 -13.60 7.31
CA LYS A 48 14.09 -13.26 6.38
C LYS A 48 14.32 -14.34 5.31
N SER A 49 14.30 -15.61 5.70
CA SER A 49 14.49 -16.74 4.78
C SER A 49 13.21 -17.13 4.03
N GLY A 50 12.04 -16.96 4.66
CA GLY A 50 10.75 -17.36 4.12
C GLY A 50 10.15 -16.38 3.11
N ILE A 51 10.57 -15.10 3.14
CA ILE A 51 9.98 -14.01 2.34
C ILE A 51 9.88 -14.30 0.84
N ASN A 52 10.83 -15.05 0.27
CA ASN A 52 10.85 -15.31 -1.17
C ASN A 52 9.99 -16.52 -1.59
N ASN A 53 9.73 -17.46 -0.69
CA ASN A 53 9.16 -18.75 -1.05
C ASN A 53 7.82 -19.05 -0.35
N GLN A 54 7.50 -18.36 0.74
CA GLN A 54 6.35 -18.70 1.59
C GLN A 54 5.19 -17.70 1.51
N VAL A 55 5.40 -16.53 0.91
CA VAL A 55 4.39 -15.45 0.86
C VAL A 55 4.02 -15.03 -0.57
N GLY A 56 4.13 -15.97 -1.50
CA GLY A 56 3.75 -15.79 -2.90
C GLY A 56 4.68 -14.85 -3.66
N SER A 57 4.27 -14.54 -4.88
CA SER A 57 5.02 -13.79 -5.87
C SER A 57 5.23 -12.33 -5.48
N THR A 58 6.29 -11.76 -6.02
CA THR A 58 6.62 -10.35 -5.84
C THR A 58 5.70 -9.49 -6.72
N SER A 59 4.92 -8.60 -6.10
CA SER A 59 3.96 -7.73 -6.80
C SER A 59 3.84 -6.34 -6.17
N LYS A 60 3.57 -5.32 -7.01
CA LYS A 60 3.18 -3.97 -6.54
C LYS A 60 1.89 -3.97 -5.74
N ASN A 61 0.97 -4.91 -6.03
CA ASN A 61 -0.35 -4.99 -5.42
C ASN A 61 -0.38 -5.93 -4.20
N ALA A 62 0.77 -6.27 -3.62
CA ALA A 62 0.87 -7.15 -2.46
C ALA A 62 1.74 -6.53 -1.35
N ALA A 63 1.41 -6.81 -0.09
CA ALA A 63 2.23 -6.41 1.06
C ALA A 63 2.11 -7.47 2.17
N VAL A 64 3.26 -7.87 2.73
CA VAL A 64 3.33 -8.85 3.81
C VAL A 64 3.47 -8.17 5.16
N PHE A 65 2.81 -8.71 6.19
CA PHE A 65 2.86 -8.21 7.56
C PHE A 65 3.31 -9.31 8.53
N PHE A 66 4.30 -8.96 9.35
CA PHE A 66 4.92 -9.85 10.33
C PHE A 66 5.19 -9.06 11.61
N PRO A 67 5.07 -9.63 12.81
CA PRO A 67 4.57 -10.96 13.15
C PRO A 67 3.05 -11.03 13.22
N ARG A 68 2.54 -12.16 13.73
CA ARG A 68 1.12 -12.37 14.03
C ARG A 68 0.70 -11.70 15.33
N LEU A 69 -0.60 -11.58 15.51
CA LEU A 69 -1.22 -10.90 16.65
C LEU A 69 -1.54 -11.89 17.75
N VAL A 70 -1.38 -11.50 19.01
CA VAL A 70 -1.85 -12.25 20.17
C VAL A 70 -3.03 -11.48 20.77
N MET A 71 -4.19 -12.12 20.83
CA MET A 71 -5.47 -11.50 21.23
C MET A 71 -6.36 -12.48 22.00
N PRO A 72 -7.27 -12.00 22.86
CA PRO A 72 -8.34 -12.83 23.41
C PRO A 72 -9.34 -13.23 22.31
N ASN A 73 -9.72 -14.51 22.29
CA ASN A 73 -10.72 -15.04 21.36
C ASN A 73 -12.13 -14.96 21.98
N PRO A 74 -13.00 -14.03 21.54
CA PRO A 74 -14.34 -13.87 22.14
C PRO A 74 -15.25 -15.09 21.88
N LEU A 75 -14.91 -15.95 20.91
CA LEU A 75 -15.67 -17.18 20.61
C LEU A 75 -15.23 -18.38 21.46
N LYS A 76 -14.16 -18.22 22.25
CA LYS A 76 -13.61 -19.25 23.14
C LYS A 76 -13.31 -18.66 24.51
N GLU A 77 -14.32 -18.03 25.12
CA GLU A 77 -14.23 -17.51 26.50
C GLU A 77 -13.02 -16.58 26.73
N ASN A 78 -12.63 -15.79 25.72
CA ASN A 78 -11.47 -14.90 25.75
C ASN A 78 -10.12 -15.60 25.98
N GLN A 79 -10.00 -16.88 25.63
CA GLN A 79 -8.70 -17.55 25.59
C GLN A 79 -7.71 -16.80 24.69
N ILE A 80 -6.48 -16.68 25.17
CA ILE A 80 -5.43 -15.99 24.42
C ILE A 80 -4.92 -16.89 23.29
N GLU A 81 -5.06 -16.42 22.05
CA GLU A 81 -4.65 -17.15 20.86
C GLU A 81 -3.83 -16.25 19.91
N VAL A 82 -3.13 -16.92 18.97
CA VAL A 82 -2.38 -16.26 17.90
C VAL A 82 -3.26 -16.16 16.65
N PHE A 83 -3.40 -14.94 16.11
CA PHE A 83 -4.22 -14.62 14.95
C PHE A 83 -3.39 -14.04 13.80
N ALA A 84 -3.81 -14.32 12.58
CA ALA A 84 -3.40 -13.56 11.41
C ALA A 84 -3.65 -12.05 11.61
N ALA A 85 -2.78 -11.23 11.02
CA ALA A 85 -2.81 -9.79 11.16
C ALA A 85 -3.69 -9.09 10.11
N CYS A 86 -4.01 -9.76 9.01
CA CYS A 86 -4.57 -9.12 7.82
C CYS A 86 -5.88 -8.37 8.07
N GLY A 87 -6.75 -8.90 8.95
CA GLY A 87 -8.01 -8.25 9.30
C GLY A 87 -7.77 -6.95 10.08
N ALA A 88 -6.87 -6.98 11.06
CA ALA A 88 -6.51 -5.79 11.82
C ALA A 88 -5.82 -4.74 10.93
N VAL A 89 -4.90 -5.17 10.06
CA VAL A 89 -4.20 -4.30 9.10
C VAL A 89 -5.17 -3.70 8.09
N ALA A 90 -6.15 -4.45 7.58
CA ALA A 90 -7.21 -3.91 6.74
C ALA A 90 -8.02 -2.83 7.48
N GLY A 91 -8.28 -3.02 8.77
CA GLY A 91 -8.88 -2.00 9.63
C GLY A 91 -8.00 -0.76 9.82
N ILE A 92 -6.67 -0.91 9.88
CA ILE A 92 -5.73 0.22 9.85
C ILE A 92 -5.85 0.97 8.54
N PHE A 93 -5.83 0.27 7.39
CA PHE A 93 -5.94 0.89 6.07
C PHE A 93 -7.22 1.72 5.98
N ALA A 94 -8.37 1.12 6.29
CA ALA A 94 -9.65 1.80 6.26
C ALA A 94 -9.68 3.05 7.16
N ARG A 95 -9.16 2.94 8.39
CA ARG A 95 -9.12 4.06 9.34
C ARG A 95 -8.19 5.18 8.88
N THR A 96 -7.00 4.85 8.38
CA THR A 96 -6.06 5.84 7.84
C THR A 96 -6.65 6.55 6.63
N ASP A 97 -7.26 5.83 5.70
CA ASP A 97 -7.86 6.44 4.50
C ASP A 97 -8.99 7.40 4.86
N ALA A 98 -9.88 7.00 5.78
CA ALA A 98 -11.02 7.81 6.20
C ALA A 98 -10.62 9.08 6.95
N THR A 99 -9.46 9.09 7.62
CA THR A 99 -9.03 10.21 8.46
C THR A 99 -7.95 11.08 7.84
N ARG A 100 -7.11 10.51 6.96
CA ARG A 100 -5.90 11.16 6.43
C ARG A 100 -5.74 11.01 4.91
N GLY A 101 -6.66 10.30 4.24
CA GLY A 101 -6.59 10.02 2.81
C GLY A 101 -5.71 8.82 2.46
N VAL A 102 -5.97 8.24 1.29
CA VAL A 102 -5.31 7.00 0.80
C VAL A 102 -3.81 7.17 0.57
N TRP A 103 -3.36 8.41 0.33
CA TRP A 103 -1.95 8.77 0.14
C TRP A 103 -1.14 8.79 1.44
N LYS A 104 -1.78 8.73 2.62
CA LYS A 104 -1.07 8.63 3.90
C LYS A 104 -0.63 7.18 4.14
N ALA A 105 0.64 6.99 4.49
CA ALA A 105 1.14 5.69 4.90
C ALA A 105 0.33 5.13 6.10
N PRO A 106 -0.23 3.91 6.01
CA PRO A 106 -0.96 3.25 7.10
C PRO A 106 -0.01 2.61 8.12
N ALA A 107 1.00 3.38 8.54
CA ALA A 107 2.07 2.98 9.44
C ALA A 107 2.51 4.16 10.31
N GLY A 108 3.26 3.87 11.37
CA GLY A 108 3.75 4.84 12.34
C GLY A 108 2.95 4.81 13.64
N LEU A 109 3.16 5.82 14.49
CA LEU A 109 2.59 5.85 15.85
C LEU A 109 1.06 5.91 15.89
N GLU A 110 0.41 6.44 14.84
CA GLU A 110 -1.05 6.49 14.72
C GLU A 110 -1.68 5.15 14.27
N ALA A 111 -0.87 4.23 13.73
CA ALA A 111 -1.33 2.96 13.17
C ALA A 111 -1.50 1.88 14.26
N VAL A 112 -2.20 2.23 15.34
CA VAL A 112 -2.40 1.39 16.53
C VAL A 112 -3.36 0.23 16.26
N LEU A 113 -2.91 -0.98 16.60
CA LEU A 113 -3.67 -2.22 16.57
C LEU A 113 -4.48 -2.33 17.87
N LYS A 114 -5.80 -2.14 17.76
CA LYS A 114 -6.73 -2.21 18.91
C LYS A 114 -7.00 -3.67 19.29
N GLY A 115 -7.12 -3.95 20.58
CA GLY A 115 -7.39 -5.30 21.10
C GLY A 115 -6.19 -6.26 21.09
N VAL A 116 -5.03 -5.81 20.58
CA VAL A 116 -3.80 -6.61 20.53
C VAL A 116 -3.05 -6.52 21.85
N ILE A 117 -2.99 -7.64 22.57
CA ILE A 117 -2.30 -7.72 23.86
C ILE A 117 -0.79 -7.93 23.68
N ALA A 118 -0.38 -8.67 22.65
CA ALA A 118 1.03 -8.90 22.33
C ALA A 118 1.19 -9.23 20.84
N LEU A 119 2.44 -9.29 20.40
CA LEU A 119 2.83 -9.75 19.07
C LEU A 119 3.54 -11.09 19.23
N SER A 120 3.35 -12.02 18.28
CA SER A 120 3.90 -13.38 18.43
C SER A 120 5.43 -13.41 18.44
N VAL A 121 6.07 -12.40 17.85
CA VAL A 121 7.53 -12.22 17.87
C VAL A 121 7.84 -10.78 18.29
N PRO A 122 8.50 -10.55 19.43
CA PRO A 122 9.00 -9.22 19.74
C PRO A 122 10.15 -8.88 18.78
N LEU A 123 10.13 -7.68 18.20
CA LEU A 123 11.18 -7.20 17.29
C LEU A 123 11.87 -5.96 17.84
N THR A 124 13.19 -5.99 17.88
CA THR A 124 14.06 -4.86 18.21
C THR A 124 14.28 -3.94 17.00
N ASP A 125 14.84 -2.75 17.23
CA ASP A 125 15.12 -1.78 16.16
C ASP A 125 16.12 -2.32 15.12
N PRO A 126 17.24 -2.99 15.50
CA PRO A 126 18.16 -3.61 14.55
C PRO A 126 17.51 -4.71 13.70
N GLU A 127 16.69 -5.57 14.32
CA GLU A 127 16.02 -6.67 13.59
C GLU A 127 15.02 -6.13 12.58
N ASN A 128 14.26 -5.09 12.93
CA ASN A 128 13.41 -4.37 11.99
C ASN A 128 14.25 -3.76 10.84
N GLY A 129 15.44 -3.25 11.14
CA GLY A 129 16.38 -2.72 10.17
C GLY A 129 16.87 -3.75 9.15
N GLU A 130 16.89 -5.05 9.50
CA GLU A 130 17.19 -6.14 8.57
C GLU A 130 15.98 -6.57 7.73
N LEU A 131 14.77 -6.52 8.28
CA LEU A 131 13.56 -7.02 7.62
C LEU A 131 12.92 -5.98 6.69
N ASN A 132 12.95 -4.70 7.07
CA ASN A 132 12.32 -3.64 6.28
C ASN A 132 12.92 -3.52 4.86
N PRO A 133 14.26 -3.61 4.64
CA PRO A 133 14.88 -3.67 3.31
C PRO A 133 14.35 -4.76 2.40
N LEU A 134 13.77 -5.84 2.95
CA LEU A 134 13.20 -6.97 2.20
C LEU A 134 11.72 -6.80 1.87
N GLY A 135 11.14 -5.63 2.18
CA GLY A 135 9.71 -5.36 2.01
C GLY A 135 8.81 -6.05 3.04
N ILE A 136 9.35 -6.46 4.19
CA ILE A 136 8.56 -7.05 5.28
C ILE A 136 8.07 -5.93 6.21
N ASN A 137 6.75 -5.74 6.26
CA ASN A 137 6.15 -4.72 7.13
C ASN A 137 6.04 -5.25 8.56
N CYS A 138 6.90 -4.73 9.43
CA CYS A 138 6.95 -5.19 10.81
C CYS A 138 5.82 -4.57 11.65
N LEU A 139 5.12 -5.38 12.44
CA LEU A 139 4.28 -4.94 13.54
C LEU A 139 5.17 -4.85 14.78
N ARG A 140 5.06 -3.77 15.53
CA ARG A 140 5.98 -3.49 16.64
C ARG A 140 5.27 -2.96 17.87
N ASN A 141 5.86 -3.20 19.02
CA ASN A 141 5.45 -2.55 20.27
C ASN A 141 6.33 -1.31 20.48
N ARG A 142 5.73 -0.12 20.51
CA ARG A 142 6.40 1.16 20.72
C ARG A 142 5.69 1.94 21.84
N PRO A 143 6.20 1.91 23.08
CA PRO A 143 5.73 2.80 24.13
C PRO A 143 5.96 4.28 23.72
N PRO A 144 5.00 5.20 23.94
CA PRO A 144 3.70 5.03 24.59
C PRO A 144 2.54 4.59 23.65
N ALA A 145 2.73 4.56 22.33
CA ALA A 145 1.66 4.27 21.35
C ALA A 145 1.10 2.83 21.42
N GLY A 146 1.88 1.87 21.92
CA GLY A 146 1.49 0.46 22.03
C GLY A 146 1.85 -0.34 20.78
N LYS A 147 0.96 -1.25 20.35
CA LYS A 147 1.23 -2.17 19.23
C LYS A 147 0.78 -1.50 17.94
N ILE A 148 1.69 -1.32 17.00
CA ILE A 148 1.49 -0.51 15.81
C ILE A 148 2.03 -1.21 14.56
N VAL A 149 1.51 -0.81 13.40
CA VAL A 149 2.11 -1.12 12.10
C VAL A 149 3.31 -0.20 11.87
N TRP A 150 4.50 -0.76 11.67
CA TRP A 150 5.77 -0.04 11.54
C TRP A 150 6.47 -0.30 10.20
N GLY A 151 5.70 -0.51 9.14
CA GLY A 151 6.20 -0.66 7.77
C GLY A 151 5.10 -0.34 6.77
N SER A 152 5.48 0.19 5.61
CA SER A 152 4.53 0.52 4.53
C SER A 152 5.06 0.22 3.12
N ARG A 153 5.82 -0.87 2.98
CA ARG A 153 6.42 -1.36 1.74
C ARG A 153 5.56 -2.44 1.07
N THR A 154 5.53 -2.44 -0.25
CA THR A 154 4.91 -3.52 -1.04
C THR A 154 5.87 -4.70 -1.15
N ARG A 155 5.47 -5.79 -1.80
CA ARG A 155 6.38 -6.90 -2.13
C ARG A 155 7.47 -6.46 -3.12
N LEU A 156 7.24 -5.44 -3.94
CA LEU A 156 8.28 -4.77 -4.74
C LEU A 156 9.08 -3.72 -3.96
N GLY A 157 8.87 -3.62 -2.65
CA GLY A 157 9.55 -2.67 -1.78
C GLY A 157 10.90 -3.13 -1.27
N ASP A 158 11.43 -4.22 -1.82
CA ASP A 158 12.82 -4.61 -1.62
C ASP A 158 13.75 -3.51 -2.17
N ASP A 159 14.71 -3.08 -1.34
CA ASP A 159 15.62 -1.99 -1.68
C ASP A 159 16.50 -2.33 -2.90
N MET A 160 16.70 -3.61 -3.22
CA MET A 160 17.44 -4.08 -4.40
C MET A 160 16.64 -3.94 -5.70
N LEU A 161 15.31 -3.87 -5.65
CA LEU A 161 14.46 -3.86 -6.85
C LEU A 161 14.22 -2.46 -7.44
N ALA A 162 14.67 -1.40 -6.75
CA ALA A 162 14.57 0.00 -7.19
C ALA A 162 13.20 0.38 -7.83
N SER A 163 12.09 -0.10 -7.24
CA SER A 163 10.75 0.07 -7.81
C SER A 163 10.12 1.42 -7.45
N GLU A 164 9.48 2.08 -8.41
CA GLU A 164 8.59 3.22 -8.16
C GLU A 164 7.37 2.86 -7.28
N TRP A 165 6.99 1.57 -7.27
CA TRP A 165 5.86 1.01 -6.52
C TRP A 165 6.26 0.44 -5.16
N LYS A 166 7.42 0.86 -4.64
CA LYS A 166 7.97 0.42 -3.35
C LYS A 166 7.02 0.61 -2.17
N TYR A 167 6.23 1.69 -2.15
CA TYR A 167 5.42 2.06 -1.00
C TYR A 167 3.92 1.78 -1.19
N ILE A 168 3.30 1.21 -0.15
CA ILE A 168 1.85 0.97 -0.03
C ILE A 168 1.03 2.24 -0.30
N PRO A 169 1.26 3.40 0.36
CA PRO A 169 0.47 4.60 0.09
C PRO A 169 0.54 5.07 -1.37
N VAL A 170 1.72 4.95 -1.99
CA VAL A 170 1.92 5.33 -3.39
C VAL A 170 1.12 4.41 -4.31
N ARG A 171 1.21 3.09 -4.12
CA ARG A 171 0.45 2.17 -4.97
C ARG A 171 -1.05 2.27 -4.71
N ARG A 172 -1.48 2.40 -3.46
CA ARG A 172 -2.90 2.52 -3.13
C ARG A 172 -3.51 3.81 -3.68
N LEU A 173 -2.77 4.92 -3.68
CA LEU A 173 -3.19 6.14 -4.37
C LEU A 173 -3.40 5.89 -5.87
N ALA A 174 -2.44 5.24 -6.54
CA ALA A 174 -2.59 4.88 -7.96
C ALA A 174 -3.81 4.00 -8.23
N LEU A 175 -4.02 2.96 -7.41
CA LEU A 175 -5.20 2.08 -7.52
C LEU A 175 -6.51 2.86 -7.34
N TYR A 176 -6.55 3.78 -6.38
CA TYR A 176 -7.69 4.65 -6.13
C TYR A 176 -7.97 5.57 -7.32
N LEU A 177 -6.94 6.18 -7.92
CA LEU A 177 -7.06 6.98 -9.12
C LEU A 177 -7.56 6.14 -10.30
N GLU A 178 -6.90 5.01 -10.58
CA GLU A 178 -7.25 4.10 -11.68
C GLU A 178 -8.72 3.63 -11.58
N GLU A 179 -9.18 3.19 -10.40
CA GLU A 179 -10.55 2.70 -10.21
C GLU A 179 -11.59 3.83 -10.28
N THR A 180 -11.32 4.96 -9.64
CA THR A 180 -12.28 6.09 -9.59
C THR A 180 -12.45 6.70 -10.97
N LEU A 181 -11.35 6.94 -11.68
CA LEU A 181 -11.39 7.50 -13.02
C LEU A 181 -12.05 6.53 -14.00
N TYR A 182 -11.70 5.24 -13.95
CA TYR A 182 -12.34 4.23 -14.79
C TYR A 182 -13.87 4.19 -14.62
N ARG A 183 -14.39 4.33 -13.40
CA ARG A 183 -15.84 4.39 -13.15
C ARG A 183 -16.45 5.70 -13.62
N ASN A 184 -15.79 6.81 -13.36
CA ASN A 184 -16.32 8.15 -13.61
C ASN A 184 -16.22 8.59 -15.08
N THR A 185 -15.44 7.89 -15.90
CA THR A 185 -15.33 8.17 -17.35
C THR A 185 -16.16 7.22 -18.21
N LYS A 186 -16.96 6.32 -17.62
CA LYS A 186 -17.77 5.35 -18.39
C LYS A 186 -18.81 5.99 -19.31
N TRP A 187 -19.26 7.21 -19.00
CA TRP A 187 -20.22 7.94 -19.83
C TRP A 187 -19.64 8.31 -21.20
N ALA A 188 -18.31 8.36 -21.36
CA ALA A 188 -17.67 8.69 -22.63
C ALA A 188 -17.79 7.57 -23.67
N VAL A 189 -18.18 6.37 -23.26
CA VAL A 189 -18.39 5.25 -24.17
C VAL A 189 -19.60 5.54 -25.05
N PHE A 190 -19.44 5.42 -26.36
CA PHE A 190 -20.44 5.75 -27.40
C PHE A 190 -20.68 7.24 -27.67
N GLU A 191 -19.92 8.14 -27.05
CA GLU A 191 -19.92 9.55 -27.42
C GLU A 191 -19.10 9.80 -28.71
N PRO A 192 -19.40 10.85 -29.49
CA PRO A 192 -18.60 11.22 -30.66
C PRO A 192 -17.14 11.49 -30.29
N ASN A 193 -16.20 10.73 -30.89
CA ASN A 193 -14.78 10.79 -30.57
C ASN A 193 -14.08 11.96 -31.29
N ASP A 194 -14.28 13.16 -30.76
CA ASP A 194 -13.67 14.40 -31.24
C ASP A 194 -13.39 15.37 -30.07
N GLU A 195 -12.78 16.52 -30.36
CA GLU A 195 -12.36 17.54 -29.40
C GLU A 195 -13.41 17.92 -28.34
N PRO A 196 -14.73 18.00 -28.63
CA PRO A 196 -15.74 18.25 -27.59
C PRO A 196 -15.74 17.19 -26.48
N LEU A 197 -15.63 15.89 -26.82
CA LEU A 197 -15.56 14.80 -25.85
C LEU A 197 -14.25 14.87 -25.05
N TRP A 198 -13.14 15.08 -25.75
CA TRP A 198 -11.82 15.16 -25.12
C TRP A 198 -11.75 16.32 -24.12
N SER A 199 -12.32 17.47 -24.46
CA SER A 199 -12.40 18.63 -23.57
C SER A 199 -13.22 18.32 -22.31
N GLN A 200 -14.37 17.67 -22.44
CA GLN A 200 -15.18 17.25 -21.28
C GLN A 200 -14.44 16.26 -20.38
N LEU A 201 -13.73 15.29 -20.96
CA LEU A 201 -12.87 14.35 -20.23
C LEU A 201 -11.76 15.08 -19.46
N ARG A 202 -11.04 16.00 -20.10
CA ARG A 202 -9.98 16.80 -19.44
C ARG A 202 -10.54 17.61 -18.28
N LEU A 203 -11.70 18.27 -18.45
CA LEU A 203 -12.34 19.06 -17.40
C LEU A 203 -12.79 18.19 -16.21
N SER A 204 -13.45 17.07 -16.48
CA SER A 204 -13.95 16.16 -15.43
C SER A 204 -12.80 15.56 -14.60
N ILE A 205 -11.80 14.99 -15.28
CA ILE A 205 -10.63 14.38 -14.65
C ILE A 205 -9.78 15.46 -13.97
N GLY A 206 -9.57 16.60 -14.63
CA GLY A 206 -8.81 17.72 -14.08
C GLY A 206 -9.42 18.28 -12.80
N SER A 207 -10.75 18.38 -12.72
CA SER A 207 -11.47 18.80 -11.51
C SER A 207 -11.26 17.81 -10.35
N PHE A 208 -11.36 16.50 -10.62
CA PHE A 208 -11.10 15.46 -9.64
C PHE A 208 -9.66 15.52 -9.10
N MET A 209 -8.67 15.61 -10.00
CA MET A 209 -7.26 15.70 -9.62
C MET A 209 -6.97 17.00 -8.84
N GLN A 210 -7.59 18.11 -9.20
CA GLN A 210 -7.46 19.38 -8.47
C GLN A 210 -8.00 19.28 -7.04
N ASN A 211 -9.11 18.56 -6.84
CA ASN A 211 -9.66 18.35 -5.50
C ASN A 211 -8.70 17.52 -4.63
N LEU A 212 -8.08 16.48 -5.20
CA LEU A 212 -7.05 15.71 -4.49
C LEU A 212 -5.80 16.53 -4.19
N PHE A 213 -5.36 17.38 -5.13
CA PHE A 213 -4.26 18.32 -4.89
C PHE A 213 -4.55 19.25 -3.70
N LYS A 214 -5.74 19.85 -3.66
CA LYS A 214 -6.17 20.72 -2.53
C LYS A 214 -6.23 19.97 -1.19
N GLN A 215 -6.47 18.66 -1.20
CA GLN A 215 -6.43 17.80 -0.01
C GLN A 215 -5.00 17.38 0.38
N GLY A 216 -3.99 17.78 -0.39
CA GLY A 216 -2.59 17.43 -0.15
C GLY A 216 -2.25 15.99 -0.56
N ALA A 217 -2.93 15.42 -1.56
CA ALA A 217 -2.66 14.06 -2.03
C ALA A 217 -1.36 13.91 -2.84
N PHE A 218 -0.89 15.02 -3.42
CA PHE A 218 0.24 15.05 -4.34
C PHE A 218 1.37 15.92 -3.79
N GLN A 219 2.59 15.62 -4.23
CA GLN A 219 3.75 16.47 -4.02
C GLN A 219 3.72 17.64 -5.02
N GLY A 220 4.19 18.82 -4.60
CA GLY A 220 4.30 20.00 -5.45
C GLY A 220 3.62 21.21 -4.84
N SER A 221 4.13 22.41 -5.12
CA SER A 221 3.54 23.67 -4.65
C SER A 221 2.45 24.20 -5.59
N SER A 222 2.42 23.73 -6.85
CA SER A 222 1.41 24.10 -7.84
C SER A 222 0.77 22.86 -8.49
N PRO A 223 -0.46 22.96 -9.04
CA PRO A 223 -1.09 21.85 -9.75
C PRO A 223 -0.24 21.30 -10.90
N LYS A 224 0.51 22.17 -11.60
CA LYS A 224 1.35 21.79 -12.74
C LYS A 224 2.54 20.89 -12.35
N ASP A 225 3.03 21.04 -11.13
CA ASP A 225 4.09 20.17 -10.59
C ASP A 225 3.52 18.87 -10.01
N ALA A 226 2.24 18.87 -9.65
CA ALA A 226 1.58 17.81 -8.91
C ALA A 226 0.88 16.78 -9.80
N TYR A 227 0.26 17.21 -10.90
CA TYR A 227 -0.41 16.32 -11.84
C TYR A 227 -0.57 16.93 -13.22
N PHE A 228 -0.83 16.09 -14.21
CA PHE A 228 -1.29 16.53 -15.52
C PHE A 228 -2.36 15.58 -16.07
N VAL A 229 -3.22 16.13 -16.92
CA VAL A 229 -4.24 15.38 -17.67
C VAL A 229 -4.16 15.83 -19.11
N LYS A 230 -3.90 14.89 -20.02
CA LYS A 230 -3.80 15.14 -21.45
C LYS A 230 -4.72 14.18 -22.19
N CYS A 231 -5.56 14.72 -23.06
CA CYS A 231 -6.47 13.98 -23.92
C CYS A 231 -6.74 14.90 -25.10
N ASP A 232 -5.99 14.75 -26.18
CA ASP A 232 -6.01 15.57 -27.39
C ASP A 232 -5.51 14.75 -28.58
N LYS A 233 -5.39 15.38 -29.74
CA LYS A 233 -4.86 14.78 -30.98
C LYS A 233 -3.42 14.25 -30.87
N GLU A 234 -2.64 14.66 -29.88
CA GLU A 234 -1.29 14.12 -29.65
C GLU A 234 -1.34 12.80 -28.87
N THR A 235 -2.37 12.61 -28.05
CA THR A 235 -2.63 11.33 -27.34
C THR A 235 -3.51 10.37 -28.14
N THR A 236 -4.47 10.89 -28.91
CA THR A 236 -5.45 10.12 -29.67
C THR A 236 -5.27 10.42 -31.16
N THR A 237 -4.66 9.49 -31.88
CA THR A 237 -4.38 9.64 -33.32
C THR A 237 -5.62 9.36 -34.17
N GLN A 238 -5.61 9.72 -35.46
CA GLN A 238 -6.71 9.36 -36.36
C GLN A 238 -6.95 7.84 -36.41
N TYR A 239 -5.89 7.04 -36.32
CA TYR A 239 -5.98 5.59 -36.24
C TYR A 239 -6.72 5.10 -34.98
N ASP A 240 -6.55 5.78 -33.85
CA ASP A 240 -7.29 5.49 -32.61
C ASP A 240 -8.76 5.86 -32.76
N ILE A 241 -9.05 7.02 -33.37
CA ILE A 241 -10.42 7.51 -33.62
C ILE A 241 -11.19 6.52 -34.49
N ASP A 242 -10.59 6.06 -35.59
CA ASP A 242 -11.21 5.11 -36.52
C ASP A 242 -11.53 3.75 -35.85
N ARG A 243 -10.87 3.44 -34.73
CA ARG A 243 -11.08 2.25 -33.90
C ARG A 243 -11.96 2.51 -32.67
N GLY A 244 -12.48 3.72 -32.50
CA GLY A 244 -13.28 4.11 -31.34
C GLY A 244 -12.50 4.19 -30.03
N ILE A 245 -11.18 4.42 -30.10
CA ILE A 245 -10.30 4.50 -28.94
C ILE A 245 -10.08 5.98 -28.58
N VAL A 246 -10.22 6.31 -27.29
CA VAL A 246 -9.81 7.60 -26.71
C VAL A 246 -8.68 7.34 -25.73
N ASN A 247 -7.54 7.98 -25.94
CA ASN A 247 -6.36 7.84 -25.08
C ASN A 247 -6.25 9.05 -24.15
N ILE A 248 -6.27 8.77 -22.84
CA ILE A 248 -6.12 9.80 -21.80
C ILE A 248 -4.83 9.52 -21.05
N MET A 249 -3.89 10.44 -21.11
CA MET A 249 -2.64 10.38 -20.37
C MET A 249 -2.76 11.17 -19.07
N ILE A 250 -2.49 10.51 -17.95
CA ILE A 250 -2.60 11.09 -16.62
C ILE A 250 -1.30 10.83 -15.88
N GLY A 251 -0.66 11.90 -15.40
CA GLY A 251 0.48 11.81 -14.51
C GLY A 251 0.19 12.47 -13.18
N PHE A 252 0.83 11.99 -12.12
CA PHE A 252 0.73 12.54 -10.77
C PHE A 252 2.05 12.34 -10.01
N ALA A 253 2.35 13.26 -9.09
CA ALA A 253 3.50 13.21 -8.22
C ALA A 253 3.08 12.71 -6.82
N PRO A 254 3.34 11.43 -6.47
CA PRO A 254 2.91 10.89 -5.19
C PRO A 254 3.76 11.38 -4.02
N LEU A 255 3.15 11.47 -2.83
CA LEU A 255 3.88 11.64 -1.58
C LEU A 255 4.59 10.35 -1.18
N LYS A 256 5.93 10.37 -1.12
CA LYS A 256 6.73 9.27 -0.58
C LYS A 256 6.88 9.43 0.94
N PRO A 257 6.66 8.37 1.74
CA PRO A 257 6.80 8.45 3.19
C PRO A 257 8.25 8.68 3.62
N ALA A 258 8.46 9.49 4.65
CA ALA A 258 9.76 9.60 5.32
C ALA A 258 9.96 8.39 6.26
N GLU A 259 10.81 7.44 5.87
CA GLU A 259 11.11 6.24 6.67
C GLU A 259 12.22 6.47 7.70
N PHE A 260 13.09 7.45 7.46
CA PHE A 260 14.23 7.76 8.32
C PHE A 260 14.33 9.26 8.55
N VAL A 261 14.69 9.65 9.78
CA VAL A 261 15.06 11.03 10.13
C VAL A 261 16.52 10.99 10.58
N ILE A 262 17.40 11.60 9.79
CA ILE A 262 18.84 11.68 10.10
C ILE A 262 19.09 13.03 10.78
N LEU A 263 19.40 13.00 12.08
CA LEU A 263 19.83 14.18 12.83
C LEU A 263 21.34 14.34 12.69
N LYS A 264 21.80 15.47 12.14
CA LYS A 264 23.21 15.81 12.03
C LYS A 264 23.52 16.90 13.04
N PHE A 265 24.40 16.61 13.99
CA PHE A 265 24.90 17.58 14.97
C PHE A 265 26.28 18.07 14.52
N GLN A 266 26.44 19.38 14.39
CA GLN A 266 27.72 20.02 14.15
C GLN A 266 27.97 21.05 15.25
N GLN A 267 29.16 21.02 15.84
CA GLN A 267 29.60 22.08 16.73
C GLN A 267 30.00 23.27 15.86
N ILE A 268 29.39 24.43 16.12
CA ILE A 268 29.83 25.68 15.49
C ILE A 268 31.22 25.97 16.06
N ALA A 269 32.27 25.73 15.28
CA ALA A 269 33.60 26.25 15.59
C ALA A 269 33.56 27.77 15.38
N GLY A 270 34.00 28.54 16.38
CA GLY A 270 33.90 29.99 16.39
C GLY A 270 34.45 30.61 15.11
N GLN A 271 33.66 31.50 14.50
CA GLN A 271 34.16 32.43 13.50
C GLN A 271 35.27 33.24 14.18
N SER A 272 36.51 32.95 13.80
CA SER A 272 37.68 33.77 14.16
C SER A 272 37.84 34.88 13.13
#